data_AF-A0A496B1N5-F1
#
_entry.id   AF-A0A496B1N5-F1
#
_cell.length_a   1.000
_cell.length_b   1.000
_cell.length_c   1.000
_cell.angle_alpha   90.00
_cell.angle_beta   90.00
_cell.angle_gamma   90.00
#
_symmetry.space_group_name_H-M   'P 1'
#
loop_
_entity.id
_entity.type
_entity.pdbx_description
1 polymer ?
#
loop_
_entity_poly.entity_id
_entity_poly.type
_entity_poly.pdbx_seq_one_letter_code
_entity_poly.pdbx_strand_id
1 'polypeptide(L)'
;MAVRQGTATAELFIRRYTQSGDFKRLALWHEAAAECLKHISVPMNEIAYDYYERNGYEKWAARAKKEAREIQKHYQFHRTRAQIARQKFVGETCNPDSHSVLNTESENIKKFITTWLPHYPDRFYEFGIYPTFFRKQRELAEQRGDYVKVLRLEADAAEMCAAQYERIPLAYGLTNYEKYRDMYRQYALHLQSLAQQDPKALPPLVDRGKRILGSLAIQTEPSPQKAEVVLQIAKSDARIKVILAGQRAVRAHAIFQGFAWIVHFSNHSRGNIAVAIVDGKTAKVLDVF
;
A
#
# COMPACT_ATOMS: atom_id res chain seq x y z
N MET A 1 5.49 -6.81 -5.56
CA MET A 1 5.93 -5.44 -5.15
C MET A 1 4.79 -4.65 -4.49
N ALA A 2 4.03 -5.28 -3.58
CA ALA A 2 3.04 -4.60 -2.70
C ALA A 2 3.64 -4.35 -1.30
N VAL A 3 4.48 -5.28 -0.83
CA VAL A 3 5.32 -5.15 0.37
C VAL A 3 6.10 -3.82 0.42
N ARG A 4 6.59 -3.34 -0.73
CA ARG A 4 7.45 -2.15 -0.79
C ARG A 4 6.73 -0.83 -0.55
N GLN A 5 5.41 -0.69 -0.80
CA GLN A 5 4.79 0.66 -0.82
C GLN A 5 4.42 1.19 0.57
N GLY A 6 3.87 0.35 1.46
CA GLY A 6 3.56 0.73 2.84
C GLY A 6 4.81 0.92 3.68
N THR A 7 5.78 0.00 3.58
CA THR A 7 7.08 0.18 4.27
C THR A 7 7.87 1.35 3.69
N ALA A 8 7.80 1.64 2.38
CA ALA A 8 8.50 2.79 1.79
C ALA A 8 8.06 4.13 2.40
N THR A 9 6.78 4.27 2.79
CA THR A 9 6.34 5.50 3.44
C THR A 9 6.84 5.58 4.88
N ALA A 10 6.77 4.49 5.64
CA ALA A 10 7.36 4.42 6.98
C ALA A 10 8.88 4.66 6.94
N GLU A 11 9.57 4.19 5.89
CA GLU A 11 11.01 4.41 5.67
C GLU A 11 11.38 5.89 5.53
N LEU A 12 10.51 6.75 5.01
CA LEU A 12 10.76 8.19 4.94
C LEU A 12 10.83 8.80 6.35
N PHE A 13 9.90 8.43 7.23
CA PHE A 13 9.91 8.87 8.63
C PHE A 13 11.07 8.25 9.41
N ILE A 14 11.40 6.97 9.17
CA ILE A 14 12.61 6.32 9.72
C ILE A 14 13.87 7.11 9.33
N ARG A 15 14.01 7.49 8.06
CA ARG A 15 15.16 8.29 7.60
C ARG A 15 15.21 9.65 8.29
N ARG A 16 14.08 10.37 8.33
CA ARG A 16 13.96 11.64 9.05
C ARG A 16 14.47 11.55 10.48
N TYR A 17 13.95 10.60 11.25
CA TYR A 17 14.27 10.48 12.67
C TYR A 17 15.65 9.87 12.93
N THR A 18 16.19 9.11 11.97
CA THR A 18 17.59 8.69 12.00
C THR A 18 18.52 9.89 11.84
N GLN A 19 18.22 10.80 10.91
CA GLN A 19 19.03 12.00 10.66
C GLN A 19 18.95 13.00 11.82
N SER A 20 17.77 13.16 12.43
CA SER A 20 17.58 14.06 13.56
C SER A 20 18.03 13.47 14.91
N GLY A 21 18.41 12.19 14.96
CA GLY A 21 18.75 11.49 16.20
C GLY A 21 17.56 11.29 17.15
N ASP A 22 16.31 11.41 16.68
CA ASP A 22 15.12 11.21 17.52
C ASP A 22 14.81 9.71 17.65
N PHE A 23 15.54 9.05 18.56
CA PHE A 23 15.43 7.61 18.77
C PHE A 23 14.04 7.18 19.27
N LYS A 24 13.29 8.09 19.92
CA LYS A 24 11.95 7.78 20.45
C LYS A 24 10.94 7.61 19.31
N ARG A 25 10.87 8.59 18.39
CA ARG A 25 10.01 8.49 17.20
C ARG A 25 10.52 7.44 16.22
N LEU A 26 11.84 7.29 16.09
CA LEU A 26 12.45 6.25 15.25
C LEU A 26 11.99 4.83 15.65
N ALA A 27 11.92 4.54 16.95
CA ALA A 27 11.41 3.26 17.43
C ALA A 27 9.96 3.01 16.98
N LEU A 28 9.09 4.00 17.16
CA LEU A 28 7.68 3.91 16.79
C LEU A 28 7.49 3.67 15.28
N TRP A 29 8.29 4.32 14.43
CA TRP A 29 8.19 4.13 12.98
C TRP A 29 8.76 2.80 12.49
N HIS A 30 9.77 2.26 13.17
CA HIS A 30 10.20 0.89 12.92
C HIS A 30 9.11 -0.11 13.33
N GLU A 31 8.40 0.11 14.42
CA GLU A 31 7.23 -0.70 14.78
C GLU A 31 6.11 -0.58 13.76
N ALA A 32 5.78 0.63 13.31
CA ALA A 32 4.78 0.86 12.26
C ALA A 32 5.14 0.12 10.95
N ALA A 33 6.42 0.12 10.56
CA ALA A 33 6.89 -0.64 9.39
C ALA A 33 6.71 -2.16 9.60
N ALA A 34 7.01 -2.68 10.79
CA ALA A 34 6.77 -4.08 11.14
C ALA A 34 5.28 -4.43 11.13
N GLU A 35 4.42 -3.57 11.66
CA GLU A 35 2.96 -3.74 11.63
C GLU A 35 2.43 -3.76 10.19
N CYS A 36 2.95 -2.90 9.29
CA CYS A 36 2.59 -2.95 7.87
C CYS A 36 2.97 -4.29 7.22
N LEU A 37 4.15 -4.83 7.55
CA LEU A 37 4.55 -6.15 7.03
C LEU A 37 3.60 -7.24 7.54
N LYS A 38 3.27 -7.23 8.82
CA LYS A 38 2.41 -8.22 9.46
C LYS A 38 0.96 -8.16 8.98
N HIS A 39 0.37 -6.97 8.93
CA HIS A 39 -1.06 -6.80 8.68
C HIS A 39 -1.42 -6.68 7.20
N ILE A 40 -0.44 -6.45 6.33
CA ILE A 40 -0.67 -6.34 4.89
C ILE A 40 0.14 -7.40 4.14
N SER A 41 1.46 -7.39 4.29
CA SER A 41 2.34 -8.16 3.40
C SER A 41 2.19 -9.66 3.60
N VAL A 42 2.13 -10.10 4.86
CA VAL A 42 1.88 -11.50 5.21
C VAL A 42 0.56 -12.01 4.65
N PRO A 43 -0.62 -11.43 4.98
CA PRO A 43 -1.89 -11.96 4.47
C PRO A 43 -1.99 -11.88 2.94
N MET A 44 -1.46 -10.84 2.29
CA MET A 44 -1.41 -10.78 0.83
C MET A 44 -0.62 -11.95 0.22
N ASN A 45 0.55 -12.24 0.77
CA ASN A 45 1.41 -13.30 0.27
C ASN A 45 0.81 -14.69 0.53
N GLU A 46 0.16 -14.89 1.68
CA GLU A 46 -0.53 -16.15 2.00
C GLU A 46 -1.71 -16.39 1.05
N ILE A 47 -2.56 -15.39 0.81
CA ILE A 47 -3.67 -15.49 -0.18
C ILE A 47 -3.12 -15.87 -1.57
N ALA A 48 -1.99 -15.28 -1.97
CA ALA A 48 -1.34 -15.58 -3.25
C ALA A 48 -0.77 -17.01 -3.29
N TYR A 49 -0.04 -17.40 -2.24
CA TYR A 49 0.56 -18.73 -2.13
C TYR A 49 -0.50 -19.82 -2.20
N ASP A 50 -1.55 -19.70 -1.39
CA ASP A 50 -2.66 -20.67 -1.33
C ASP A 50 -3.32 -20.81 -2.71
N TYR A 51 -3.55 -19.69 -3.40
CA TYR A 51 -4.12 -19.71 -4.75
C TYR A 51 -3.20 -20.45 -5.74
N TYR A 52 -1.90 -20.14 -5.73
CA TYR A 52 -0.96 -20.78 -6.65
C TYR A 52 -0.78 -22.27 -6.39
N GLU A 53 -0.71 -22.67 -5.11
CA GLU A 53 -0.55 -24.06 -4.71
C GLU A 53 -1.77 -24.90 -5.12
N ARG A 54 -3.00 -24.43 -4.78
CA ARG A 54 -4.25 -25.14 -5.10
C ARG A 54 -4.48 -25.33 -6.60
N ASN A 55 -3.99 -24.40 -7.42
CA ASN A 55 -4.17 -24.42 -8.87
C ASN A 55 -2.96 -24.96 -9.64
N GLY A 56 -1.97 -25.55 -8.95
CA GLY A 56 -0.81 -26.19 -9.60
C GLY A 56 0.19 -25.23 -10.25
N TYR A 57 0.21 -23.96 -9.86
CA TYR A 57 1.15 -22.96 -10.37
C TYR A 57 2.50 -23.01 -9.62
N GLU A 58 3.22 -24.12 -9.73
CA GLU A 58 4.43 -24.43 -8.92
C GLU A 58 5.48 -23.31 -8.89
N LYS A 59 5.80 -22.71 -10.05
CA LYS A 59 6.78 -21.61 -10.13
C LYS A 59 6.32 -20.37 -9.35
N TRP A 60 5.02 -20.09 -9.36
CA TRP A 60 4.44 -18.97 -8.63
C TRP A 60 4.31 -19.25 -7.14
N ALA A 61 3.96 -20.48 -6.76
CA ALA A 61 3.98 -20.93 -5.37
C ALA A 61 5.39 -20.87 -4.77
N ALA A 62 6.40 -21.36 -5.49
CA ALA A 62 7.81 -21.28 -5.07
C ALA A 62 8.29 -19.82 -4.90
N ARG A 63 7.87 -18.93 -5.80
CA ARG A 63 8.12 -17.49 -5.69
C ARG A 63 7.46 -16.90 -4.43
N ALA A 64 6.18 -17.17 -4.20
CA ALA A 64 5.46 -16.68 -3.01
C ALA A 64 6.07 -17.23 -1.70
N LYS A 65 6.57 -18.47 -1.70
CA LYS A 65 7.32 -19.05 -0.56
C LYS A 65 8.64 -18.32 -0.30
N LYS A 66 9.33 -17.88 -1.35
CA LYS A 66 10.52 -17.03 -1.21
C LYS A 66 10.15 -15.65 -0.66
N GLU A 67 9.12 -15.01 -1.22
CA GLU A 67 8.63 -13.71 -0.78
C GLU A 67 8.20 -13.74 0.71
N ALA A 68 7.57 -14.83 1.19
CA ALA A 68 7.26 -15.02 2.61
C ALA A 68 8.50 -14.91 3.53
N ARG A 69 9.62 -15.53 3.12
CA ARG A 69 10.88 -15.47 3.88
C ARG A 69 11.47 -14.06 3.88
N GLU A 70 11.36 -13.33 2.78
CA GLU A 70 11.82 -11.93 2.69
C GLU A 70 10.98 -11.02 3.59
N ILE A 71 9.66 -11.19 3.59
CA ILE A 71 8.74 -10.47 4.50
C ILE A 71 9.14 -10.72 5.96
N GLN A 72 9.36 -11.99 6.34
CA GLN A 72 9.75 -12.32 7.70
C GLN A 72 11.11 -11.71 8.10
N LYS A 73 12.09 -11.71 7.19
CA LYS A 73 13.39 -11.06 7.42
C LYS A 73 13.23 -9.56 7.65
N HIS A 74 12.44 -8.87 6.83
CA HIS A 74 12.20 -7.43 6.99
C HIS A 74 11.42 -7.12 8.27
N TYR A 75 10.47 -7.98 8.64
CA TYR A 75 9.73 -7.85 9.89
C TYR A 75 10.68 -7.92 11.08
N GLN A 76 11.53 -8.95 11.13
CA GLN A 76 12.54 -9.10 12.17
C GLN A 76 13.52 -7.92 12.19
N PHE A 77 14.00 -7.48 11.03
CA PHE A 77 14.87 -6.31 10.92
C PHE A 77 14.26 -5.08 11.61
N HIS A 78 13.01 -4.74 11.29
CA HIS A 78 12.36 -3.58 11.88
C HIS A 78 12.09 -3.75 13.38
N ARG A 79 11.67 -4.94 13.82
CA ARG A 79 11.50 -5.23 15.27
C ARG A 79 12.80 -5.06 16.04
N THR A 80 13.92 -5.57 15.53
CA THR A 80 15.24 -5.41 16.14
C THR A 80 15.67 -3.94 16.16
N ARG A 81 15.46 -3.20 15.07
CA ARG A 81 15.80 -1.77 15.00
C ARG A 81 14.97 -0.92 15.97
N ALA A 82 13.69 -1.23 16.11
CA ALA A 82 12.84 -0.58 17.11
C ALA A 82 13.37 -0.82 18.53
N GLN A 83 13.73 -2.08 18.86
CA GLN A 83 14.30 -2.42 20.17
C GLN A 83 15.61 -1.66 20.44
N ILE A 84 16.53 -1.60 19.46
CA ILE A 84 17.79 -0.85 19.58
C ILE A 84 17.52 0.64 19.81
N ALA A 85 16.58 1.24 19.08
CA ALA A 85 16.21 2.64 19.24
C ALA A 85 15.61 2.92 20.63
N ARG A 86 14.75 2.03 21.14
CA ARG A 86 14.22 2.10 22.52
C ARG A 86 15.33 2.04 23.57
N GLN A 87 16.32 1.16 23.39
CA GLN A 87 17.44 1.03 24.34
C GLN A 87 18.30 2.30 24.40
N LYS A 88 18.54 2.95 23.27
CA LYS A 88 19.24 4.24 23.22
C LYS A 88 18.47 5.34 23.97
N PHE A 89 17.14 5.29 23.93
CA PHE A 89 16.29 6.24 24.63
C PHE A 89 16.34 6.10 26.16
N VAL A 90 16.42 4.89 26.72
CA VAL A 90 16.42 4.69 28.19
C VAL A 90 17.60 5.40 28.90
N GLY A 91 18.65 5.76 28.16
CA GLY A 91 19.79 6.56 28.67
C GLY A 91 19.59 8.08 28.65
N GLU A 92 18.53 8.62 28.03
CA GLU A 92 18.25 10.05 27.94
C GLU A 92 17.14 10.45 28.91
N THR A 93 17.44 11.37 29.83
CA THR A 93 16.55 11.84 30.91
C THR A 93 15.18 12.28 30.37
N CYS A 94 14.10 11.74 30.95
CA CYS A 94 12.73 11.99 30.53
C CYS A 94 12.29 13.44 30.79
N ASN A 95 12.19 14.23 29.73
CA ASN A 95 11.52 15.54 29.75
C ASN A 95 9.99 15.33 29.60
N PRO A 96 9.11 15.89 30.46
CA PRO A 96 7.65 15.72 30.37
C PRO A 96 7.03 16.06 29.00
N ASP A 97 7.60 17.03 28.27
CA ASP A 97 7.18 17.36 26.89
C ASP A 97 7.36 16.21 25.90
N SER A 98 8.19 15.21 26.23
CA SER A 98 8.39 14.04 25.38
C SER A 98 7.21 13.06 25.39
N HIS A 99 6.36 13.05 26.43
CA HIS A 99 5.18 12.19 26.46
C HIS A 99 4.07 12.68 25.52
N SER A 100 3.78 13.98 25.50
CA SER A 100 2.77 14.56 24.60
C SER A 100 3.16 14.42 23.12
N VAL A 101 4.45 14.58 22.84
CA VAL A 101 5.04 14.36 21.51
C VAL A 101 4.90 12.91 21.06
N LEU A 102 5.18 11.93 21.92
CA LEU A 102 5.07 10.51 21.56
C LEU A 102 3.62 10.05 21.42
N ASN A 103 2.69 10.61 22.18
CA ASN A 103 1.26 10.37 21.99
C ASN A 103 0.80 10.87 20.62
N THR A 104 1.20 12.08 20.24
CA THR A 104 0.91 12.64 18.91
C THR A 104 1.49 11.77 17.80
N GLU A 105 2.74 11.30 17.94
CA GLU A 105 3.36 10.41 16.95
C GLU A 105 2.63 9.07 16.84
N SER A 106 2.21 8.51 17.97
CA SER A 106 1.46 7.26 18.02
C SER A 106 0.09 7.41 17.34
N GLU A 107 -0.58 8.54 17.52
CA GLU A 107 -1.82 8.87 16.80
C GLU A 107 -1.58 9.01 15.29
N ASN A 108 -0.50 9.68 14.88
CA ASN A 108 -0.11 9.79 13.47
C ASN A 108 0.11 8.40 12.84
N ILE A 109 0.77 7.49 13.57
CA ILE A 109 0.98 6.10 13.12
C ILE A 109 -0.35 5.35 13.01
N LYS A 110 -1.30 5.55 13.93
CA LYS A 110 -2.64 4.95 13.80
C LYS A 110 -3.32 5.40 12.51
N LYS A 111 -3.35 6.72 12.25
CA LYS A 111 -3.91 7.30 11.02
C LYS A 111 -3.22 6.80 9.75
N PHE A 112 -1.90 6.64 9.82
CA PHE A 112 -1.09 6.06 8.77
C PHE A 112 -1.51 4.63 8.45
N ILE A 113 -1.60 3.76 9.47
CA ILE A 113 -1.99 2.36 9.27
C ILE A 113 -3.42 2.27 8.73
N THR A 114 -4.39 3.00 9.32
CA THR A 114 -5.78 2.99 8.87
C THR A 114 -5.95 3.53 7.44
N THR A 115 -5.10 4.47 7.02
CA THR A 115 -5.04 4.94 5.64
C THR A 115 -4.54 3.84 4.70
N TRP A 116 -3.46 3.13 5.06
CA TRP A 116 -2.82 2.18 4.15
C TRP A 116 -3.55 0.85 4.01
N LEU A 117 -4.11 0.29 5.08
CA LEU A 117 -4.78 -1.02 5.06
C LEU A 117 -5.78 -1.19 3.89
N PRO A 118 -6.72 -0.26 3.64
CA PRO A 118 -7.67 -0.37 2.53
C PRO A 118 -7.08 -0.04 1.16
N HIS A 119 -6.03 0.78 1.08
CA HIS A 119 -5.37 1.12 -0.18
C HIS A 119 -4.83 -0.10 -0.92
N TYR A 120 -4.55 -1.20 -0.21
CA TYR A 120 -4.07 -2.43 -0.81
C TYR A 120 -5.13 -3.15 -1.66
N PRO A 121 -6.26 -3.60 -1.10
CA PRO A 121 -7.31 -4.20 -1.90
C PRO A 121 -7.88 -3.22 -2.95
N ASP A 122 -7.94 -1.92 -2.66
CA ASP A 122 -8.36 -0.88 -3.63
C ASP A 122 -7.49 -0.84 -4.89
N ARG A 123 -6.20 -1.16 -4.75
CA ARG A 123 -5.22 -1.07 -5.84
C ARG A 123 -4.90 -2.42 -6.47
N PHE A 124 -5.62 -3.48 -6.08
CA PHE A 124 -5.33 -4.85 -6.51
C PHE A 124 -5.30 -5.00 -8.04
N TYR A 125 -6.24 -4.38 -8.76
CA TYR A 125 -6.34 -4.49 -10.22
C TYR A 125 -5.31 -3.61 -10.97
N GLU A 126 -4.77 -2.60 -10.30
CA GLU A 126 -3.79 -1.66 -10.86
C GLU A 126 -2.35 -2.14 -10.66
N PHE A 127 -2.07 -2.78 -9.51
CA PHE A 127 -0.73 -3.16 -9.08
C PHE A 127 -0.67 -4.59 -8.53
N GLY A 128 0.53 -5.16 -8.46
CA GLY A 128 0.72 -6.44 -7.77
C GLY A 128 0.26 -7.65 -8.58
N ILE A 129 -0.51 -8.54 -7.95
CA ILE A 129 -0.77 -9.89 -8.48
C ILE A 129 -1.64 -9.84 -9.74
N TYR A 130 -2.68 -9.00 -9.77
CA TYR A 130 -3.57 -8.94 -10.93
C TYR A 130 -2.84 -8.59 -12.24
N PRO A 131 -2.12 -7.46 -12.35
CA PRO A 131 -1.42 -7.13 -13.59
C PRO A 131 -0.26 -8.08 -13.92
N THR A 132 0.36 -8.73 -12.93
CA THR A 132 1.55 -9.57 -13.17
C THR A 132 1.23 -11.04 -13.46
N PHE A 133 0.11 -11.54 -12.92
CA PHE A 133 -0.32 -12.93 -13.08
C PHE A 133 -1.65 -13.02 -13.82
N PHE A 134 -2.75 -12.53 -13.24
CA PHE A 134 -4.10 -12.72 -13.78
C PHE A 134 -4.28 -12.14 -15.17
N ARG A 135 -3.85 -10.89 -15.38
CA ARG A 135 -3.96 -10.23 -16.68
C ARG A 135 -3.28 -11.04 -17.78
N LYS A 136 -2.05 -11.51 -17.53
CA LYS A 136 -1.31 -12.33 -18.49
C LYS A 136 -2.00 -13.66 -18.77
N GLN A 137 -2.49 -14.34 -17.74
CA GLN A 137 -3.21 -15.62 -17.92
C GLN A 137 -4.53 -15.43 -18.67
N ARG A 138 -5.25 -14.34 -18.38
CA ARG A 138 -6.47 -13.97 -19.08
C ARG A 138 -6.21 -13.69 -20.55
N GLU A 139 -5.23 -12.84 -20.87
CA GLU A 139 -4.88 -12.50 -22.26
C GLU A 139 -4.54 -13.75 -23.06
N LEU A 140 -3.82 -14.71 -22.47
CA LEU A 140 -3.50 -15.99 -23.10
C LEU A 140 -4.73 -16.88 -23.32
N ALA A 141 -5.69 -16.88 -22.39
CA ALA A 141 -6.93 -17.64 -22.53
C ALA A 141 -7.84 -17.03 -23.60
N GLU A 142 -7.94 -15.70 -23.63
CA GLU A 142 -8.72 -14.94 -24.60
C GLU A 142 -8.19 -15.14 -26.03
N GLN A 143 -6.86 -15.12 -26.22
CA GLN A 143 -6.22 -15.46 -27.51
C GLN A 143 -6.54 -16.86 -28.02
N ARG A 144 -6.87 -17.80 -27.12
CA ARG A 144 -7.23 -19.19 -27.44
C ARG A 144 -8.74 -19.38 -27.61
N GLY A 145 -9.54 -18.33 -27.44
CA GLY A 145 -11.01 -18.42 -27.42
C GLY A 145 -11.56 -19.17 -26.20
N ASP A 146 -10.77 -19.35 -25.15
CA ASP A 146 -11.17 -20.06 -23.94
C ASP A 146 -11.85 -19.09 -22.96
N TYR A 147 -13.09 -18.73 -23.29
CA TYR A 147 -13.87 -17.74 -22.53
C TYR A 147 -14.30 -18.25 -21.15
N VAL A 148 -14.50 -19.56 -20.99
CA VAL A 148 -14.73 -20.20 -19.69
C VAL A 148 -13.53 -19.94 -18.77
N LYS A 149 -12.30 -20.14 -19.26
CA LYS A 149 -11.10 -19.88 -18.47
C LYS A 149 -10.91 -18.41 -18.15
N VAL A 150 -11.22 -17.50 -19.09
CA VAL A 150 -11.19 -16.05 -18.81
C VAL A 150 -12.11 -15.70 -17.65
N LEU A 151 -13.37 -16.19 -17.68
CA LEU A 151 -14.35 -15.94 -16.62
C LEU A 151 -13.90 -16.51 -15.27
N ARG A 152 -13.34 -17.73 -15.25
CA ARG A 152 -12.80 -18.35 -14.03
C ARG A 152 -11.63 -17.53 -13.46
N LEU A 153 -10.70 -17.09 -14.30
CA LEU A 153 -9.58 -16.26 -13.86
C LEU A 153 -10.01 -14.91 -13.27
N GLU A 154 -11.03 -14.26 -13.84
CA GLU A 154 -11.58 -13.02 -13.28
C GLU A 154 -12.39 -13.28 -12.00
N ALA A 155 -13.06 -14.43 -11.88
CA ALA A 155 -13.73 -14.83 -10.65
C ALA A 155 -12.71 -15.04 -9.52
N ASP A 156 -11.66 -15.81 -9.78
CA ASP A 156 -10.55 -16.03 -8.86
C ASP A 156 -9.91 -14.72 -8.40
N ALA A 157 -9.68 -13.79 -9.34
CA ALA A 157 -9.16 -12.47 -9.03
C ALA A 157 -10.09 -11.68 -8.09
N ALA A 158 -11.40 -11.74 -8.32
CA ALA A 158 -12.39 -11.11 -7.46
C ALA A 158 -12.45 -11.76 -6.07
N GLU A 159 -12.38 -13.09 -5.95
CA GLU A 159 -12.29 -13.80 -4.67
C GLU A 159 -11.03 -13.41 -3.89
N MET A 160 -9.88 -13.34 -4.56
CA MET A 160 -8.62 -12.90 -3.94
C MET A 160 -8.70 -11.44 -3.46
N CYS A 161 -9.40 -10.57 -4.19
CA CYS A 161 -9.63 -9.20 -3.76
C CYS A 161 -10.54 -9.15 -2.53
N ALA A 162 -11.63 -9.93 -2.50
CA ALA A 162 -12.50 -10.05 -1.33
C ALA A 162 -11.74 -10.59 -0.10
N ALA A 163 -10.90 -11.62 -0.28
CA ALA A 163 -10.08 -12.18 0.78
C ALA A 163 -9.09 -11.14 1.34
N GLN A 164 -8.57 -10.23 0.50
CA GLN A 164 -7.74 -9.11 0.97
C GLN A 164 -8.53 -8.13 1.85
N TYR A 165 -9.76 -7.76 1.47
CA TYR A 165 -10.60 -6.92 2.35
C TYR A 165 -10.86 -7.60 3.71
N GLU A 166 -11.14 -8.90 3.70
CA GLU A 166 -11.37 -9.68 4.92
C GLU A 166 -10.14 -9.74 5.82
N ARG A 167 -8.98 -10.01 5.26
CA ARG A 167 -7.76 -10.31 6.04
C ARG A 167 -6.91 -9.08 6.35
N ILE A 168 -7.16 -7.93 5.71
CA ILE A 168 -6.36 -6.71 5.85
C ILE A 168 -7.16 -5.61 6.60
N PRO A 169 -8.06 -4.83 5.96
CA PRO A 169 -8.80 -3.79 6.67
C PRO A 169 -9.81 -4.34 7.69
N LEU A 170 -10.57 -5.41 7.37
CA LEU A 170 -11.61 -5.93 8.28
C LEU A 170 -11.02 -6.63 9.51
N ALA A 171 -9.97 -7.42 9.34
CA ALA A 171 -9.23 -8.01 10.45
C ALA A 171 -8.62 -6.96 11.40
N TYR A 172 -8.47 -5.72 10.93
CA TYR A 172 -8.02 -4.57 11.74
C TYR A 172 -9.18 -3.75 12.33
N GLY A 173 -10.43 -4.17 12.15
CA GLY A 173 -11.62 -3.51 12.70
C GLY A 173 -12.22 -2.40 11.82
N LEU A 174 -11.77 -2.24 10.57
CA LEU A 174 -12.33 -1.24 9.65
C LEU A 174 -13.63 -1.77 8.98
N THR A 175 -14.70 -1.93 9.76
CA THR A 175 -15.95 -2.61 9.33
C THR A 175 -16.67 -1.94 8.16
N ASN A 176 -16.41 -0.66 7.88
CA ASN A 176 -16.96 0.05 6.70
C ASN A 176 -16.52 -0.56 5.36
N TYR A 177 -15.54 -1.47 5.34
CA TYR A 177 -15.08 -2.17 4.15
C TYR A 177 -15.81 -3.52 3.88
N GLU A 178 -16.76 -3.93 4.73
CA GLU A 178 -17.52 -5.19 4.56
C GLU A 178 -18.30 -5.21 3.24
N LYS A 179 -18.94 -4.09 2.90
CA LYS A 179 -19.68 -3.94 1.65
C LYS A 179 -18.82 -4.24 0.42
N TYR A 180 -17.53 -3.92 0.43
CA TYR A 180 -16.64 -4.15 -0.72
C TYR A 180 -16.25 -5.61 -0.84
N ARG A 181 -15.89 -6.25 0.28
CA ARG A 181 -15.71 -7.70 0.34
C ARG A 181 -16.92 -8.41 -0.27
N ASP A 182 -18.12 -8.01 0.14
CA ASP A 182 -19.37 -8.66 -0.29
C ASP A 182 -19.68 -8.40 -1.76
N MET A 183 -19.45 -7.18 -2.27
CA MET A 183 -19.54 -6.88 -3.70
C MET A 183 -18.59 -7.73 -4.54
N TYR A 184 -17.33 -7.90 -4.11
CA TYR A 184 -16.38 -8.76 -4.82
C TYR A 184 -16.75 -10.24 -4.76
N ARG A 185 -17.27 -10.73 -3.63
CA ARG A 185 -17.80 -12.11 -3.50
C ARG A 185 -18.98 -12.34 -4.45
N GLN A 186 -19.95 -11.43 -4.48
CA GLN A 186 -21.10 -11.52 -5.39
C GLN A 186 -20.65 -11.49 -6.85
N TYR A 187 -19.67 -10.65 -7.17
CA TYR A 187 -19.12 -10.57 -8.52
C TYR A 187 -18.40 -11.88 -8.92
N ALA A 188 -17.59 -12.47 -8.04
CA ALA A 188 -16.96 -13.76 -8.28
C ALA A 188 -17.99 -14.87 -8.57
N LEU A 189 -19.03 -14.97 -7.73
CA LEU A 189 -20.12 -15.95 -7.92
C LEU A 189 -20.84 -15.76 -9.26
N HIS A 190 -21.08 -14.50 -9.65
CA HIS A 190 -21.69 -14.19 -10.94
C HIS A 190 -20.81 -14.65 -12.11
N LEU A 191 -19.50 -14.39 -12.06
CA LEU A 191 -18.55 -14.83 -13.08
C LEU A 191 -18.43 -16.37 -13.15
N GLN A 192 -18.44 -17.05 -12.01
CA GLN A 192 -18.48 -18.52 -11.96
C GLN A 192 -19.74 -19.08 -12.59
N SER A 193 -20.91 -18.48 -12.29
CA SER A 193 -22.18 -18.87 -12.91
C SER A 193 -22.15 -18.68 -14.43
N LEU A 194 -21.60 -17.57 -14.93
CA LEU A 194 -21.42 -17.35 -16.36
C LEU A 194 -20.46 -18.38 -16.98
N ALA A 195 -19.37 -18.74 -16.29
CA ALA A 195 -18.43 -19.74 -16.78
C ALA A 195 -19.06 -21.14 -16.91
N GLN A 196 -20.05 -21.47 -16.07
CA GLN A 196 -20.80 -22.73 -16.15
C GLN A 196 -21.74 -22.80 -17.37
N GLN A 197 -22.11 -21.64 -17.94
CA GLN A 197 -22.96 -21.57 -19.13
C GLN A 197 -22.19 -21.80 -20.44
N ASP A 198 -20.87 -22.01 -20.37
CA ASP A 198 -19.99 -22.23 -21.51
C ASP A 198 -20.18 -21.19 -22.65
N PRO A 199 -19.93 -19.90 -22.37
CA PRO A 199 -20.29 -18.84 -23.29
C PRO A 199 -19.36 -18.83 -24.51
N LYS A 200 -19.96 -18.67 -25.69
CA LYS A 200 -19.26 -18.58 -26.97
C LYS A 200 -18.58 -17.23 -27.23
N ALA A 201 -18.77 -16.26 -26.34
CA ALA A 201 -18.15 -14.94 -26.38
C ALA A 201 -18.06 -14.36 -24.97
N LEU A 202 -17.14 -13.43 -24.74
CA LEU A 202 -17.04 -12.74 -23.45
C LEU A 202 -18.25 -11.84 -23.22
N PRO A 203 -18.98 -12.00 -22.09
CA PRO A 203 -20.04 -11.09 -21.74
C PRO A 203 -19.48 -9.68 -21.41
N PRO A 204 -20.24 -8.60 -21.66
CA PRO A 204 -19.76 -7.22 -21.47
C PRO A 204 -19.33 -6.86 -20.03
N LEU A 205 -19.67 -7.70 -19.06
CA LEU A 205 -19.46 -7.47 -17.63
C LEU A 205 -18.16 -8.07 -17.06
N VAL A 206 -17.34 -8.72 -17.88
CA VAL A 206 -16.08 -9.39 -17.46
C VAL A 206 -15.06 -8.41 -16.84
N ASP A 207 -15.10 -7.14 -17.24
CA ASP A 207 -14.19 -6.10 -16.72
C ASP A 207 -14.76 -5.32 -15.52
N ARG A 208 -15.89 -5.74 -14.93
CA ARG A 208 -16.56 -5.00 -13.86
C ARG A 208 -15.75 -4.99 -12.55
N GLY A 209 -14.80 -5.90 -12.36
CA GLY A 209 -13.88 -5.89 -11.21
C GLY A 209 -13.17 -4.55 -11.02
N LYS A 210 -12.71 -3.92 -12.11
CA LYS A 210 -12.12 -2.57 -12.09
C LYS A 210 -13.14 -1.46 -11.82
N ARG A 211 -14.43 -1.70 -12.09
CA ARG A 211 -15.51 -0.70 -11.94
C ARG A 211 -16.13 -0.69 -10.55
N ILE A 212 -16.05 -1.81 -9.80
CA ILE A 212 -16.34 -1.83 -8.35
C ILE A 212 -15.43 -0.82 -7.63
N LEU A 213 -14.20 -0.64 -8.13
CA LEU A 213 -13.28 0.40 -7.67
C LEU A 213 -13.73 1.82 -8.07
N GLY A 214 -14.33 1.99 -9.25
CA GLY A 214 -14.76 3.30 -9.77
C GLY A 214 -15.92 3.95 -8.99
N SER A 215 -16.69 3.17 -8.23
CA SER A 215 -17.70 3.70 -7.30
C SER A 215 -17.12 4.20 -5.97
N LEU A 216 -15.80 4.10 -5.79
CA LEU A 216 -15.10 4.48 -4.57
C LEU A 216 -14.73 5.96 -4.59
N ALA A 217 -15.49 6.77 -3.85
CA ALA A 217 -14.81 7.79 -3.06
C ALA A 217 -14.04 7.02 -1.98
N ILE A 218 -12.75 6.80 -2.19
CA ILE A 218 -11.86 6.28 -1.14
C ILE A 218 -12.15 7.12 0.10
N GLN A 219 -12.67 6.51 1.17
CA GLN A 219 -12.77 7.15 2.47
C GLN A 219 -11.36 7.26 3.05
N THR A 220 -10.52 8.01 2.34
CA THR A 220 -9.29 8.56 2.89
C THR A 220 -9.71 9.49 4.00
N GLU A 221 -8.99 9.48 5.12
CA GLU A 221 -9.17 10.54 6.11
C GLU A 221 -9.16 11.88 5.37
N PRO A 222 -10.20 12.71 5.52
CA PRO A 222 -10.30 13.93 4.75
C PRO A 222 -9.10 14.80 5.11
N SER A 223 -8.28 15.10 4.10
CA SER A 223 -7.21 16.05 4.30
C SER A 223 -7.81 17.45 4.36
N PRO A 224 -7.39 18.31 5.31
CA PRO A 224 -7.83 19.70 5.34
C PRO A 224 -7.30 20.51 4.14
N GLN A 225 -6.35 19.97 3.37
CA GLN A 225 -5.77 20.62 2.20
C GLN A 225 -6.02 19.83 0.93
N LYS A 226 -6.16 20.54 -0.19
CA LYS A 226 -6.23 19.91 -1.51
C LYS A 226 -4.83 19.56 -2.01
N ALA A 227 -4.71 18.49 -2.78
CA ALA A 227 -3.44 18.01 -3.31
C ALA A 227 -2.69 19.10 -4.11
N GLU A 228 -3.42 19.94 -4.86
CA GLU A 228 -2.84 21.04 -5.64
C GLU A 228 -2.14 22.07 -4.74
N VAL A 229 -2.74 22.40 -3.60
CA VAL A 229 -2.17 23.36 -2.63
C VAL A 229 -0.88 22.80 -2.06
N VAL A 230 -0.90 21.54 -1.64
CA VAL A 230 0.27 20.84 -1.09
C VAL A 230 1.40 20.74 -2.11
N LEU A 231 1.07 20.47 -3.38
CA LEU A 231 2.05 20.47 -4.46
C LEU A 231 2.72 21.83 -4.63
N GLN A 232 1.97 22.93 -4.54
CA GLN A 232 2.54 24.27 -4.62
C GLN A 232 3.44 24.60 -3.42
N ILE A 233 3.03 24.21 -2.22
CA ILE A 233 3.82 24.37 -1.01
C ILE A 233 5.16 23.63 -1.15
N ALA A 234 5.13 22.35 -1.53
CA ALA A 234 6.33 21.54 -1.67
C ALA A 234 7.26 22.09 -2.77
N LYS A 235 6.73 22.55 -3.90
CA LYS A 235 7.50 23.20 -4.97
C LYS A 235 8.12 24.54 -4.56
N SER A 236 7.52 25.21 -3.58
CA SER A 236 7.97 26.52 -3.12
C SER A 236 9.13 26.45 -2.12
N ASP A 237 9.33 25.29 -1.48
CA ASP A 237 10.42 25.04 -0.53
C ASP A 237 11.79 25.23 -1.20
N ALA A 238 12.67 26.00 -0.55
CA ALA A 238 13.98 26.34 -1.08
C ALA A 238 14.86 25.11 -1.33
N ARG A 239 14.80 24.09 -0.46
CA ARG A 239 15.58 22.85 -0.60
C ARG A 239 15.14 22.06 -1.83
N ILE A 240 13.83 21.97 -2.06
CA ILE A 240 13.28 21.34 -3.26
C ILE A 240 13.70 22.11 -4.51
N LYS A 241 13.60 23.45 -4.51
CA LYS A 241 14.05 24.27 -5.66
C LYS A 241 15.52 24.03 -6.00
N VAL A 242 16.37 23.92 -4.98
CA VAL A 242 17.80 23.63 -5.17
C VAL A 242 18.00 22.23 -5.77
N ILE A 243 17.35 21.20 -5.24
CA ILE A 243 17.48 19.82 -5.76
C ILE A 243 16.96 19.70 -7.20
N LEU A 244 15.87 20.40 -7.51
CA LEU A 244 15.25 20.39 -8.84
C LEU A 244 15.93 21.34 -9.83
N ALA A 245 16.90 22.16 -9.40
CA ALA A 245 17.62 23.05 -10.28
C ALA A 245 18.31 22.26 -11.40
N GLY A 246 18.05 22.64 -12.65
CA GLY A 246 18.61 21.96 -13.83
C GLY A 246 17.96 20.60 -14.17
N GLN A 247 16.96 20.13 -13.42
CA GLN A 247 16.20 18.94 -13.77
C GLN A 247 15.15 19.26 -14.83
N ARG A 248 15.10 18.47 -15.91
CA ARG A 248 14.08 18.60 -16.97
C ARG A 248 12.94 17.61 -16.76
N ALA A 249 11.74 17.99 -17.22
CA ALA A 249 10.54 17.14 -17.26
C ALA A 249 10.18 16.50 -15.90
N VAL A 250 10.31 17.26 -14.80
CA VAL A 250 9.95 16.80 -13.46
C VAL A 250 8.43 16.76 -13.32
N ARG A 251 7.91 15.59 -12.93
CA ARG A 251 6.52 15.38 -12.52
C ARG A 251 6.45 15.34 -11.00
N ALA A 252 5.38 15.91 -10.44
CA ALA A 252 5.14 15.91 -9.00
C ALA A 252 3.83 15.18 -8.70
N HIS A 253 3.84 14.34 -7.67
CA HIS A 253 2.65 13.60 -7.22
C HIS A 253 2.57 13.63 -5.69
N ALA A 254 1.40 13.95 -5.16
CA ALA A 254 1.16 14.07 -3.73
C ALA A 254 0.23 12.95 -3.24
N ILE A 255 0.58 12.31 -2.14
CA ILE A 255 -0.23 11.26 -1.51
C ILE A 255 -0.39 11.58 -0.02
N PHE A 256 -1.64 11.69 0.41
CA PHE A 256 -1.96 11.87 1.82
C PHE A 256 -1.86 10.54 2.58
N GLN A 257 -1.32 10.59 3.79
CA GLN A 257 -1.02 9.44 4.64
C GLN A 257 -1.87 9.42 5.92
N GLY A 258 -2.99 10.14 5.94
CA GLY A 258 -3.85 10.33 7.13
C GLY A 258 -3.41 11.49 8.04
N PHE A 259 -2.12 11.79 8.12
CA PHE A 259 -1.61 12.89 8.96
C PHE A 259 -0.62 13.82 8.24
N ALA A 260 0.04 13.34 7.19
CA ALA A 260 1.00 14.09 6.41
C ALA A 260 0.83 13.78 4.91
N TRP A 261 1.29 14.69 4.07
CA TRP A 261 1.41 14.48 2.64
C TRP A 261 2.84 14.11 2.28
N ILE A 262 2.98 13.12 1.41
CA ILE A 262 4.25 12.77 0.77
C ILE A 262 4.19 13.26 -0.67
N VAL A 263 5.10 14.15 -1.03
CA VAL A 263 5.21 14.71 -2.39
C VAL A 263 6.45 14.14 -3.05
N HIS A 264 6.24 13.33 -4.07
CA HIS A 264 7.31 12.79 -4.89
C HIS A 264 7.55 13.68 -6.11
N PHE A 265 8.80 14.03 -6.36
CA PHE A 265 9.28 14.67 -7.58
C PHE A 265 10.08 13.65 -8.37
N SER A 266 9.65 13.33 -9.58
CA SER A 266 10.27 12.29 -10.40
C SER A 266 10.46 12.73 -11.85
N ASN A 267 11.45 12.17 -12.53
CA ASN A 267 11.58 12.30 -13.98
C ASN A 267 11.73 10.92 -14.64
N HIS A 268 11.40 10.85 -15.92
CA HIS A 268 11.42 9.59 -16.68
C HIS A 268 12.81 8.94 -16.78
N SER A 269 13.88 9.72 -16.59
CA SER A 269 15.27 9.27 -16.76
C SER A 269 15.96 8.76 -15.49
N ARG A 270 15.54 9.20 -14.29
CA ARG A 270 16.25 8.96 -13.02
C ARG A 270 15.36 8.41 -11.91
N GLY A 271 14.05 8.29 -12.13
CA GLY A 271 13.12 7.90 -11.07
C GLY A 271 12.81 9.06 -10.12
N ASN A 272 12.58 8.77 -8.83
CA ASN A 272 12.34 9.81 -7.81
C ASN A 272 13.62 10.63 -7.60
N ILE A 273 13.53 11.93 -7.88
CA ILE A 273 14.59 12.93 -7.71
C ILE A 273 14.59 13.51 -6.30
N ALA A 274 13.40 13.83 -5.78
CA ALA A 274 13.24 14.40 -4.46
C ALA A 274 11.91 13.94 -3.83
N VAL A 275 11.85 13.91 -2.51
CA VAL A 275 10.63 13.62 -1.73
C VAL A 275 10.48 14.64 -0.62
N ALA A 276 9.34 15.33 -0.56
CA ALA A 276 9.00 16.22 0.55
C ALA A 276 7.93 15.60 1.44
N ILE A 277 8.09 15.77 2.76
CA ILE A 277 7.03 15.49 3.74
C ILE A 277 6.39 16.83 4.12
N VAL A 278 5.09 16.98 3.90
CA VAL A 278 4.33 18.18 4.27
C VAL A 278 3.33 17.81 5.36
N ASP A 279 3.34 18.55 6.46
CA ASP A 279 2.42 18.33 7.57
C ASP A 279 0.97 18.56 7.12
N GLY A 280 0.09 17.59 7.40
CA GLY A 280 -1.28 17.60 6.92
C GLY A 280 -2.11 18.72 7.53
N LYS A 281 -1.79 19.16 8.75
CA LYS A 281 -2.56 20.19 9.48
C LYS A 281 -2.04 21.60 9.20
N THR A 282 -0.72 21.77 9.25
CA THR A 282 -0.07 23.10 9.26
C THR A 282 0.45 23.53 7.90
N ALA A 283 0.41 22.68 6.87
CA ALA A 283 0.98 22.98 5.55
C ALA A 283 2.51 23.19 5.56
N LYS A 284 3.21 22.87 6.64
CA LYS A 284 4.65 23.09 6.74
C LYS A 284 5.42 21.92 6.12
N VAL A 285 6.47 22.22 5.36
CA VAL A 285 7.40 21.20 4.86
C VAL A 285 8.28 20.72 6.01
N LEU A 286 8.03 19.50 6.47
CA LEU A 286 8.70 18.88 7.61
C LEU A 286 10.11 18.38 7.26
N ASP A 287 10.28 17.83 6.05
CA ASP A 287 11.57 17.29 5.60
C ASP A 287 11.65 17.12 4.08
N VAL A 288 12.86 16.98 3.56
CA VAL A 288 13.17 16.81 2.13
C VAL A 288 14.31 15.78 1.95
N PHE A 289 14.09 14.80 1.08
CA PHE A 289 15.05 13.76 0.68
C PHE A 289 15.35 13.78 -0.82
#